data_AF-A0A427AXA5-F1
#
_entry.id   AF-A0A427AXA5-F1
#
_cell.length_a   1.000
_cell.length_b   1.000
_cell.length_c   1.000
_cell.angle_alpha   90.00
_cell.angle_beta   90.00
_cell.angle_gamma   90.00
#
_symmetry.space_group_name_H-M   'P 1'
#
loop_
_entity.id
_entity.type
_entity.pdbx_description
1 polymer ?
#
loop_
_entity_poly.entity_id
_entity_poly.type
_entity_poly.pdbx_seq_one_letter_code
_entity_poly.pdbx_strand_id
1 'polypeptide(L)'
;MDLYFKRHDGQAVTCEDFFAAMCDANDADLSSFLLWYSQAGTPQVKVTSSYDPDARMYSLNFSQEVPPTPGQPVKEPMFIPIALGLLDSSGKDMPLTSVYHDGVQQTISSNDQAVCKTVLHVKKHLTWCNYKFFMVVVF
;
A
#
# COMPACT_ATOMS: atom_id res chain seq x y z
N MET A 1 15.61 -13.86 -1.12
CA MET A 1 16.99 -13.75 -1.63
C MET A 1 17.59 -15.10 -2.00
N ASP A 2 17.44 -16.13 -1.18
CA ASP A 2 18.02 -17.46 -1.45
C ASP A 2 17.65 -18.03 -2.83
N LEU A 3 16.38 -17.90 -3.25
CA LEU A 3 15.94 -18.36 -4.56
C LEU A 3 16.60 -17.61 -5.72
N TYR A 4 16.81 -16.30 -5.57
CA TYR A 4 17.50 -15.48 -6.57
C TYR A 4 18.95 -15.94 -6.76
N PHE A 5 19.70 -16.08 -5.66
CA PHE A 5 21.08 -16.58 -5.73
C PHE A 5 21.14 -18.01 -6.28
N LYS A 6 20.23 -18.89 -5.86
CA LYS A 6 20.15 -20.26 -6.39
C LYS A 6 20.00 -20.30 -7.91
N ARG A 7 19.32 -19.33 -8.51
CA ARG A 7 19.07 -19.26 -9.97
C ARG A 7 20.17 -18.54 -10.74
N HIS A 8 20.77 -17.50 -10.15
CA HIS A 8 21.49 -16.48 -10.89
C HIS A 8 22.91 -16.18 -10.38
N ASP A 9 23.43 -16.95 -9.42
CA ASP A 9 24.81 -16.76 -8.96
C ASP A 9 25.82 -16.89 -10.12
N GLY A 10 26.77 -15.94 -10.17
CA GLY A 10 27.78 -15.83 -11.22
C GLY A 10 27.29 -15.37 -12.61
N GLN A 11 26.03 -14.92 -12.74
CA GLN A 11 25.45 -14.48 -14.01
C GLN A 11 25.26 -12.96 -14.08
N ALA A 12 25.31 -12.40 -15.30
CA ALA A 12 24.78 -11.07 -15.57
C ALA A 12 23.28 -11.20 -15.84
N VAL A 13 22.45 -10.56 -15.02
CA VAL A 13 20.99 -10.72 -15.02
C VAL A 13 20.25 -9.39 -15.13
N THR A 14 18.95 -9.47 -15.39
CA THR A 14 18.05 -8.33 -15.57
C THR A 14 17.28 -7.97 -14.28
N CYS A 15 16.62 -6.82 -14.26
CA CYS A 15 15.73 -6.45 -13.15
C CYS A 15 14.52 -7.40 -13.05
N GLU A 16 14.06 -7.90 -14.19
CA GLU A 16 12.96 -8.85 -14.33
C GLU A 16 13.30 -10.21 -13.71
N ASP A 17 14.55 -10.68 -13.83
CA ASP A 17 15.02 -11.91 -13.20
C ASP A 17 14.96 -11.82 -11.66
N PHE A 18 15.40 -10.68 -11.11
CA PHE A 18 15.30 -10.41 -9.68
C PHE A 18 13.85 -10.36 -9.21
N PHE A 19 13.01 -9.63 -9.95
CA PHE A 19 11.58 -9.52 -9.67
C PHE A 19 10.87 -10.88 -9.69
N ALA A 20 11.13 -11.71 -10.70
CA ALA A 20 10.57 -13.05 -10.82
C ALA A 20 10.98 -13.95 -9.65
N ALA A 21 12.26 -13.93 -9.27
CA ALA A 21 12.74 -14.69 -8.11
C ALA A 21 12.08 -14.25 -6.80
N MET A 22 11.71 -12.97 -6.65
CA MET A 22 10.97 -12.48 -5.49
C MET A 22 9.50 -12.91 -5.49
N CYS A 23 8.82 -12.85 -6.65
CA CYS A 23 7.44 -13.33 -6.77
C CYS A 23 7.36 -14.83 -6.43
N ASP A 24 8.21 -15.63 -7.06
CA ASP A 24 8.21 -17.08 -6.90
C ASP A 24 8.57 -17.53 -5.49
N ALA A 25 9.48 -16.82 -4.81
CA ALA A 25 9.89 -17.18 -3.45
C ALA A 25 8.81 -16.90 -2.40
N ASN A 26 7.87 -15.99 -2.69
CA ASN A 26 6.84 -15.54 -1.75
C ASN A 26 5.42 -15.94 -2.18
N ASP A 27 5.26 -16.66 -3.29
CA ASP A 27 3.95 -16.99 -3.90
C ASP A 27 3.04 -15.76 -4.01
N ALA A 28 3.62 -14.63 -4.44
CA ALA A 28 2.97 -13.33 -4.43
C ALA A 28 2.88 -12.73 -5.84
N ASP A 29 1.69 -12.26 -6.21
CA ASP A 29 1.51 -11.44 -7.41
C ASP A 29 1.93 -10.00 -7.12
N LEU A 30 3.13 -9.65 -7.59
CA LEU A 30 3.68 -8.30 -7.50
C LEU A 30 3.70 -7.60 -8.87
N SER A 31 2.92 -8.05 -9.85
CA SER A 31 2.95 -7.53 -11.23
C SER A 31 2.81 -6.00 -11.31
N SER A 32 2.00 -5.39 -10.43
CA SER A 32 1.83 -3.94 -10.34
C SER A 32 3.10 -3.19 -9.86
N PHE A 33 4.03 -3.87 -9.20
CA PHE A 33 5.30 -3.32 -8.75
C PHE A 33 6.28 -3.09 -9.88
N LEU A 34 6.15 -3.81 -11.01
CA LEU A 34 7.02 -3.62 -12.19
C LEU A 34 6.99 -2.19 -12.74
N LEU A 35 5.89 -1.45 -12.52
CA LEU A 35 5.79 -0.04 -12.89
C LEU A 35 6.91 0.81 -12.24
N TRP A 36 7.48 0.41 -11.10
CA TRP A 36 8.62 1.09 -10.50
C TRP A 36 9.90 1.04 -11.33
N TYR A 37 10.04 0.03 -12.20
CA TYR A 37 11.19 -0.09 -13.10
C TYR A 37 10.96 0.61 -14.44
N SER A 38 9.71 0.71 -14.90
CA SER A 38 9.37 1.20 -16.25
C SER A 38 8.85 2.64 -16.29
N GLN A 39 8.24 3.14 -15.22
CA GLN A 39 7.60 4.45 -15.18
C GLN A 39 8.45 5.48 -14.43
N ALA A 40 8.88 6.51 -15.15
CA ALA A 40 9.62 7.62 -14.57
C ALA A 40 8.70 8.59 -13.80
N GLY A 41 9.28 9.36 -12.89
CA GLY A 41 8.59 10.38 -12.12
C GLY A 41 8.35 9.98 -10.67
N THR A 42 8.05 10.98 -9.84
CA THR A 42 7.81 10.78 -8.41
C THR A 42 6.30 10.72 -8.18
N PRO A 43 5.75 9.60 -7.67
CA PRO A 43 4.35 9.53 -7.30
C PRO A 43 4.03 10.56 -6.21
N GLN A 44 2.91 11.25 -6.38
CA GLN A 44 2.33 12.13 -5.38
C GLN A 44 1.17 11.39 -4.74
N VAL A 45 1.21 11.26 -3.41
CA VAL A 45 0.12 10.68 -2.62
C VAL A 45 -0.52 11.79 -1.82
N LYS A 46 -1.82 12.00 -2.02
CA LYS A 46 -2.63 12.94 -1.25
C LYS A 46 -3.49 12.17 -0.27
N VAL A 47 -3.41 12.57 0.99
CA VAL A 47 -4.20 12.01 2.10
C VAL A 47 -5.14 13.08 2.62
N THR A 48 -6.41 12.73 2.77
CA THR A 48 -7.40 13.56 3.48
C THR A 48 -7.98 12.74 4.61
N SER A 49 -8.42 13.40 5.67
CA SER A 49 -8.97 12.72 6.85
C SER A 49 -10.24 13.37 7.35
N SER A 50 -11.06 12.59 8.02
CA SER A 50 -12.27 13.05 8.70
C SER A 50 -12.55 12.19 9.92
N TYR A 51 -13.02 12.80 11.00
CA TYR A 51 -13.44 12.10 12.21
C TYR A 51 -14.94 12.26 12.44
N ASP A 52 -15.63 11.15 12.63
CA ASP A 52 -17.03 11.09 13.04
C ASP A 52 -17.09 10.73 14.54
N PRO A 53 -17.48 11.67 15.43
CA PRO A 53 -17.52 11.42 16.87
C PRO A 53 -18.67 10.49 17.29
N ASP A 54 -19.79 10.48 16.55
CA ASP A 54 -20.95 9.65 16.88
C ASP A 54 -20.68 8.19 16.53
N ALA A 55 -20.06 7.95 15.38
CA ALA A 55 -19.62 6.63 14.93
C ALA A 55 -18.28 6.19 15.52
N ARG A 56 -17.55 7.07 16.23
CA ARG A 56 -16.17 6.87 16.70
C ARG A 56 -15.27 6.35 15.59
N MET A 57 -15.30 7.04 14.45
CA MET A 57 -14.69 6.55 13.22
C MET A 57 -13.77 7.60 12.64
N TYR A 58 -12.49 7.24 12.49
CA TYR A 58 -11.51 8.08 11.82
C TYR A 58 -11.30 7.53 10.42
N SER A 59 -11.53 8.35 9.41
CA SER A 59 -11.40 7.95 8.00
C SER A 59 -10.20 8.62 7.37
N LEU A 60 -9.44 7.84 6.60
CA LEU A 60 -8.36 8.32 5.75
C LEU A 60 -8.75 8.07 4.29
N ASN A 61 -8.50 9.02 3.41
CA ASN A 61 -8.74 8.86 1.99
C ASN A 61 -7.46 9.19 1.23
N PHE A 62 -6.97 8.18 0.51
CA PHE A 62 -5.73 8.22 -0.25
C PHE A 62 -6.06 8.35 -1.73
N SER A 63 -5.34 9.24 -2.39
CA SER A 63 -5.31 9.33 -3.85
C SER A 63 -3.86 9.42 -4.29
N GLN A 64 -3.57 8.87 -5.46
CA GLN A 64 -2.23 8.95 -6.05
C GLN A 64 -2.29 9.41 -7.49
N GLU A 65 -1.24 10.10 -7.89
CA GLU A 65 -0.94 10.40 -9.28
C GLU A 65 0.56 10.42 -9.52
N VAL A 66 0.96 10.17 -10.75
CA VAL A 66 2.33 10.40 -11.20
C VAL A 66 2.24 11.47 -12.27
N PRO A 67 2.88 12.65 -12.10
CA PRO A 67 2.86 13.68 -13.13
C PRO A 67 3.54 13.22 -14.43
N PRO A 68 3.10 13.73 -15.60
CA PRO A 68 3.77 13.49 -16.88
C PRO A 68 5.26 13.84 -16.83
N THR A 69 6.10 13.03 -17.49
CA THR A 69 7.53 13.31 -17.66
C THR A 69 7.89 13.38 -19.14
N PRO A 70 8.99 14.05 -19.54
CA PRO A 70 9.45 14.01 -20.92
C PRO A 70 9.57 12.55 -21.43
N GLY A 71 9.03 12.27 -22.61
CA GLY A 71 9.00 10.91 -23.19
C GLY A 71 7.98 9.94 -22.59
N GLN A 72 7.30 10.28 -21.50
CA GLN A 72 6.24 9.48 -20.89
C GLN A 72 5.09 10.39 -20.40
N PRO A 73 4.20 10.84 -21.31
CA PRO A 73 3.11 11.76 -20.94
C PRO A 73 1.93 11.06 -20.24
N VAL A 74 1.75 9.76 -20.49
CA VAL A 74 0.71 8.92 -19.87
C VAL A 74 1.34 8.16 -18.70
N LYS A 75 0.62 8.09 -17.59
CA LYS A 75 1.08 7.46 -16.35
C LYS A 75 0.03 6.55 -15.76
N GLU A 76 0.47 5.37 -15.35
CA GLU A 76 -0.31 4.38 -14.66
C GLU A 76 -0.15 4.51 -13.13
N PRO A 77 -1.10 3.99 -12.35
CA PRO A 77 -1.04 3.96 -10.89
C PRO A 77 0.05 3.02 -10.42
N MET A 78 0.86 3.43 -9.44
CA MET A 78 1.97 2.62 -8.95
C MET A 78 1.59 1.86 -7.68
N PHE A 79 2.16 0.67 -7.48
CA PHE A 79 2.05 -0.04 -6.20
C PHE A 79 2.80 0.76 -5.12
N ILE A 80 2.07 1.35 -4.17
CA ILE A 80 2.66 2.10 -3.05
C ILE A 80 2.23 1.45 -1.73
N PRO A 81 3.14 0.77 -1.02
CA PRO A 81 2.88 0.26 0.32
C PRO A 81 2.85 1.43 1.32
N ILE A 82 1.74 1.59 2.03
CA ILE A 82 1.57 2.63 3.06
C ILE A 82 1.52 1.98 4.44
N ALA A 83 2.56 2.18 5.24
CA ALA A 83 2.54 1.83 6.66
C ALA A 83 1.73 2.85 7.45
N LEU A 84 0.72 2.37 8.18
CA LEU A 84 -0.12 3.19 9.06
C LEU A 84 -0.01 2.71 10.50
N GLY A 85 -0.17 3.65 11.43
CA GLY A 85 -0.34 3.38 12.85
C GLY A 85 -1.13 4.52 13.50
N LEU A 86 -1.79 4.22 14.62
CA LEU A 86 -2.55 5.20 15.37
C LEU A 86 -1.90 5.48 16.70
N LEU A 87 -1.98 6.74 17.13
CA LEU A 87 -1.47 7.18 18.40
C LEU A 87 -2.61 7.86 19.18
N ASP A 88 -2.68 7.59 20.49
CA ASP A 88 -3.57 8.30 21.40
C ASP A 88 -3.02 9.70 21.74
N SER A 89 -3.76 10.45 22.56
CA SER A 89 -3.35 11.78 23.01
C SER A 89 -2.08 11.79 23.87
N SER A 90 -1.64 10.63 24.37
CA SER A 90 -0.37 10.48 25.09
C SER A 90 0.80 10.06 24.18
N GLY A 91 0.54 9.84 22.88
CA GLY A 91 1.52 9.39 21.91
C GLY A 91 1.76 7.88 21.94
N LYS A 92 0.87 7.09 22.56
CA LYS A 92 0.98 5.63 22.64
C LYS A 92 0.22 4.98 21.48
N ASP A 93 0.79 3.90 20.94
CA ASP A 93 0.16 3.09 19.90
C ASP A 93 -1.24 2.61 20.31
N MET A 94 -2.23 2.88 19.45
CA MET A 94 -3.58 2.37 19.57
C MET A 94 -3.78 1.13 18.69
N PRO A 95 -4.50 0.11 19.16
CA PRO A 95 -4.90 -1.03 18.35
C PRO A 95 -5.70 -0.62 17.12
N LEU A 96 -5.29 -1.11 15.94
CA LEU A 96 -6.10 -1.12 14.73
C LEU A 96 -7.02 -2.34 14.79
N THR A 97 -8.32 -2.12 14.73
CA THR A 97 -9.30 -3.22 14.74
C THR A 97 -9.73 -3.62 13.34
N SER A 98 -9.92 -2.66 12.45
CA SER A 98 -10.34 -2.91 11.07
C SER A 98 -9.92 -1.77 10.15
N VAL A 99 -9.64 -2.12 8.90
CA VAL A 99 -9.46 -1.18 7.79
C VAL A 99 -10.43 -1.57 6.68
N TYR A 100 -11.08 -0.57 6.11
CA TYR A 100 -11.92 -0.75 4.93
C TYR A 100 -11.14 -0.34 3.70
N HIS A 101 -11.08 -1.20 2.69
CA HIS A 101 -10.43 -0.92 1.41
C HIS A 101 -11.35 -1.41 0.29
N ASP A 102 -11.66 -0.54 -0.69
CA ASP A 102 -12.52 -0.85 -1.84
C ASP A 102 -13.91 -1.40 -1.46
N GLY A 103 -14.48 -0.88 -0.37
CA GLY A 103 -15.78 -1.32 0.14
C GLY A 103 -15.74 -2.67 0.89
N VAL A 104 -14.56 -3.27 1.05
CA VAL A 104 -14.35 -4.50 1.80
C VAL A 104 -13.73 -4.18 3.15
N GLN A 105 -14.38 -4.62 4.22
CA GLN A 105 -13.81 -4.57 5.57
C GLN A 105 -12.77 -5.69 5.72
N GLN A 106 -11.56 -5.31 6.09
CA GLN A 106 -10.51 -6.24 6.47
C GLN A 106 -10.28 -6.10 7.98
N THR A 107 -10.57 -7.17 8.72
CA THR A 107 -10.19 -7.27 10.13
C THR A 107 -8.70 -7.45 10.21
N ILE A 108 -8.03 -6.59 10.98
CA ILE A 108 -6.59 -6.68 11.17
C ILE A 108 -6.36 -7.46 12.48
N SER A 109 -6.07 -8.75 12.35
CA SER A 109 -5.73 -9.62 13.47
C SER A 109 -4.41 -10.34 13.17
N SER A 110 -3.44 -10.25 14.09
CA SER A 110 -2.20 -11.03 14.04
C SER A 110 -2.15 -11.90 15.28
N ASN A 111 -2.33 -13.22 15.14
CA ASN A 111 -2.09 -14.24 16.18
C ASN A 111 -2.41 -13.79 17.62
N ASP A 112 -3.68 -13.45 17.90
CA ASP A 112 -4.19 -13.00 19.21
C ASP A 112 -3.57 -11.72 19.80
N GLN A 113 -2.81 -10.97 19.00
CA GLN A 113 -2.17 -9.72 19.41
C GLN A 113 -2.77 -8.53 18.65
N ALA A 114 -3.03 -7.45 19.39
CA ALA A 114 -3.49 -6.17 18.84
C ALA A 114 -2.48 -5.68 17.78
N VAL A 115 -2.96 -5.45 16.57
CA VAL A 115 -2.12 -4.93 15.49
C VAL A 115 -2.14 -3.41 15.54
N CYS A 116 -1.00 -2.80 15.83
CA CYS A 116 -0.90 -1.34 15.88
C CYS A 116 -0.40 -0.74 14.56
N LYS A 117 0.06 -1.58 13.62
CA LYS A 117 0.57 -1.15 12.32
C LYS A 117 0.09 -2.05 11.17
N THR A 118 -0.29 -1.46 10.05
CA THR A 118 -0.70 -2.21 8.85
C THR A 118 -0.12 -1.58 7.59
N VAL A 119 0.04 -2.38 6.53
CA VAL A 119 0.49 -1.92 5.21
C VAL A 119 -0.68 -1.97 4.24
N LEU A 120 -1.08 -0.81 3.71
CA LEU A 120 -2.12 -0.70 2.71
C LEU A 120 -1.52 -0.54 1.31
N HIS A 121 -2.18 -1.14 0.33
CA HIS A 121 -1.86 -0.97 -1.08
C HIS A 121 -2.84 0.04 -1.68
N VAL A 122 -2.35 1.19 -2.10
CA VAL A 122 -3.20 2.17 -2.80
C VAL A 122 -3.17 1.90 -4.30
N LYS A 123 -4.33 1.61 -4.91
CA LYS A 123 -4.52 1.62 -6.37
C LYS A 123 -5.30 2.88 -6.77
N LYS A 124 -5.19 3.33 -8.02
CA LYS A 124 -6.03 4.41 -8.57
C LYS A 124 -7.19 3.79 -9.35
N HIS A 125 -8.40 4.31 -9.16
CA HIS A 125 -9.56 3.99 -9.98
C HIS A 125 -9.71 5.10 -11.01
N LEU A 126 -9.91 4.73 -12.27
CA LEU A 126 -9.97 5.64 -13.43
C LEU A 126 -11.18 6.58 -13.45
N THR A 127 -11.94 6.64 -12.37
CA THR A 127 -13.08 7.54 -12.20
C THR A 127 -13.11 7.98 -10.75
N TRP A 128 -13.34 9.27 -10.52
CA TRP A 128 -13.59 9.87 -9.22
C TRP A 128 -14.45 8.97 -8.33
N CYS A 129 -13.80 8.15 -7.51
CA CYS A 129 -14.41 7.33 -6.50
C CYS A 129 -13.60 7.61 -5.24
N ASN A 130 -14.28 8.19 -4.26
CA ASN A 130 -13.75 8.41 -2.93
C ASN A 130 -13.27 7.08 -2.36
N TYR A 131 -11.95 6.89 -2.23
CA TYR A 131 -11.42 5.80 -1.43
C TYR A 131 -11.64 6.15 0.04
N LYS A 132 -12.83 5.81 0.56
CA LYS A 132 -13.09 5.88 1.99
C LYS A 132 -12.38 4.70 2.65
N PHE A 133 -11.17 4.92 3.16
CA PHE A 133 -10.67 4.02 4.19
C PHE A 133 -11.32 4.45 5.49
N PHE A 134 -12.26 3.63 5.94
CA PHE A 134 -12.80 3.73 7.28
C PHE A 134 -11.85 2.99 8.22
N MET A 135 -11.51 3.63 9.33
CA MET A 135 -10.79 2.99 10.41
C MET A 135 -11.66 3.18 11.65
N VAL A 136 -12.18 2.07 12.15
CA VAL A 136 -13.07 2.05 13.32
C VAL A 136 -12.17 2.18 14.55
N VAL A 137 -12.21 3.34 15.19
CA VAL A 137 -11.49 3.58 16.45
C VAL A 137 -12.52 3.45 17.56
N VAL A 138 -12.65 2.26 18.13
CA VAL A 138 -13.49 2.09 19.32
C VAL A 138 -12.77 2.77 20.49
N PHE A 139 -13.14 4.03 20.78
CA PHE A 139 -12.87 4.67 22.08
C PHE A 139 -13.70 4.02 23.18
#